data_AF-A0A7L0FT94-F1
#
_entry.id   AF-A0A7L0FT94-F1
#
_cell.length_a   1.000
_cell.length_b   1.000
_cell.length_c   1.000
_cell.angle_alpha   90.00
_cell.angle_beta   90.00
_cell.angle_gamma   90.00
#
_symmetry.space_group_name_H-M   'P 1'
#
loop_
_entity.id
_entity.type
_entity.pdbx_description
1 polymer ?
#
loop_
_entity_poly.entity_id
_entity_poly.type
_entity_poly.pdbx_seq_one_letter_code
_entity_poly.pdbx_strand_id
1 'polypeptide(L)'
;AAAPMESGAGVGTPPCSPPSHPPAMEADDFQFVLCEGCRQESPDLKLLTCLHTLCLNCLSEKKPVGQCPVCQTAIPQASGIPDMDNLLYKNLQAKLSIYKKIRDDGGPSCSRCRKETATVWCSECEEFLCSKCFEDHQWFFKKRSHEARRVEELRAESAHRFLEDSRKSCNLFCSSPGHANQGHISSIYCPTCEKAMCCSCALLDSQHTSFRDIRAESRRRQEELSAMTRELKRNRSGFEAAYAELQDEAARLERAQREMRELIEQRVEQLVRWIRREQEELLGLVEARQEQGRQELARELRRVEGVLQRMEAGERLVEKMNLYGTEQEVMDMQPFIKDSLQELRRLQPAAAGERLQPGDLAECRARLQAL
;
A
#
# COMPACT_ATOMS: atom_id res chain seq x y z
N ALA A 1 63.26 -29.64 -34.57
CA ALA A 1 63.45 -28.58 -33.56
C ALA A 1 63.90 -27.32 -34.27
N ALA A 2 63.41 -26.17 -33.81
CA ALA A 2 63.73 -24.80 -34.25
C ALA A 2 63.17 -24.36 -35.62
N ALA A 3 62.52 -23.20 -35.56
CA ALA A 3 61.75 -22.51 -36.59
C ALA A 3 62.63 -21.72 -37.58
N PRO A 4 62.00 -21.02 -38.54
CA PRO A 4 62.41 -19.68 -38.89
C PRO A 4 61.28 -18.64 -38.71
N MET A 5 61.63 -17.56 -38.02
CA MET A 5 61.14 -16.19 -38.21
C MET A 5 61.64 -15.65 -39.57
N GLU A 6 61.13 -14.62 -40.24
CA GLU A 6 60.13 -13.58 -40.08
C GLU A 6 59.87 -13.04 -41.51
N SER A 7 58.70 -12.47 -41.81
CA SER A 7 58.59 -11.12 -42.41
C SER A 7 57.17 -10.80 -42.93
N GLY A 8 56.61 -9.69 -42.41
CA GLY A 8 55.75 -8.78 -43.16
C GLY A 8 54.23 -8.96 -43.01
N ALA A 9 53.59 -8.16 -42.15
CA ALA A 9 52.15 -7.94 -42.18
C ALA A 9 51.87 -6.43 -42.31
N GLY A 10 51.07 -6.10 -43.31
CA GLY A 10 50.83 -4.76 -43.81
C GLY A 10 49.82 -3.94 -43.01
N VAL A 11 49.91 -2.65 -43.27
CA VAL A 11 49.08 -1.54 -42.78
C VAL A 11 47.61 -1.74 -43.19
N GLY A 12 46.72 -1.67 -42.21
CA GLY A 12 45.26 -1.59 -42.40
C GLY A 12 44.64 -0.73 -41.31
N THR A 13 44.38 0.54 -41.62
CA THR A 13 43.56 1.46 -40.84
C THR A 13 42.08 1.03 -40.86
N PRO A 14 41.37 0.96 -39.71
CA PRO A 14 39.92 0.86 -39.72
C PRO A 14 39.29 2.28 -39.80
N PRO A 15 38.06 2.41 -40.35
CA PRO A 15 37.43 3.70 -40.57
C PRO A 15 36.80 4.25 -39.28
N CYS A 16 36.94 5.57 -39.08
CA CYS A 16 36.29 6.34 -38.02
C CYS A 16 34.76 6.19 -38.07
N SER A 17 34.17 5.75 -36.97
CA SER A 17 32.74 5.91 -36.71
C SER A 17 32.41 7.39 -36.42
N PRO A 18 31.23 7.90 -36.80
CA PRO A 18 30.82 9.28 -36.49
C PRO A 18 30.55 9.43 -34.98
N PRO A 19 30.66 10.64 -34.42
CA PRO A 19 30.44 10.86 -32.99
C PRO A 19 28.96 10.63 -32.67
N SER A 20 28.74 9.65 -31.80
CA SER A 20 27.48 9.38 -31.12
C SER A 20 26.92 10.65 -30.46
N HIS A 21 25.62 10.90 -30.66
CA HIS A 21 24.83 11.92 -29.99
C HIS A 21 25.16 12.03 -28.48
N PRO A 22 25.13 13.24 -27.88
CA PRO A 22 25.31 13.37 -26.44
C PRO A 22 24.13 12.71 -25.70
N PRO A 23 24.40 12.08 -24.54
CA PRO A 23 23.47 11.18 -23.88
C PRO A 23 22.26 11.95 -23.34
N ALA A 24 21.08 11.33 -23.44
CA ALA A 24 19.82 11.77 -22.85
C ALA A 24 19.82 11.83 -21.29
N MET A 25 20.99 11.72 -20.64
CA MET A 25 21.13 11.63 -19.19
C MET A 25 21.06 12.98 -18.48
N GLU A 26 21.33 14.13 -19.13
CA GLU A 26 21.29 15.44 -18.44
C GLU A 26 19.86 15.97 -18.16
N ALA A 27 18.82 15.35 -18.72
CA ALA A 27 17.44 15.85 -18.60
C ALA A 27 16.77 15.46 -17.26
N ASP A 28 17.26 14.44 -16.56
CA ASP A 28 16.65 13.92 -15.34
C ASP A 28 17.07 14.71 -14.08
N ASP A 29 18.32 15.17 -14.03
CA ASP A 29 18.96 15.78 -12.85
C ASP A 29 18.27 17.08 -12.37
N PHE A 30 17.50 17.75 -13.24
CA PHE A 30 16.86 19.02 -12.94
C PHE A 30 15.33 18.97 -12.92
N GLN A 31 14.70 17.79 -12.98
CA GLN A 31 13.23 17.70 -12.94
C GLN A 31 12.61 18.28 -11.66
N PHE A 32 13.39 18.40 -10.59
CA PHE A 32 12.95 19.03 -9.34
C PHE A 32 12.52 20.48 -9.53
N VAL A 33 12.98 21.19 -10.57
CA VAL A 33 12.56 22.58 -10.83
C VAL A 33 11.17 22.69 -11.47
N LEU A 34 10.58 21.57 -11.91
CA LEU A 34 9.27 21.55 -12.54
C LEU A 34 8.15 21.68 -11.49
N CYS A 35 6.96 22.10 -11.93
CA CYS A 35 5.78 22.07 -11.08
C CYS A 35 5.52 20.65 -10.56
N GLU A 36 5.37 20.48 -9.25
CA GLU A 36 5.16 19.15 -8.65
C GLU A 36 3.77 18.57 -8.96
N GLY A 37 2.84 19.41 -9.44
CA GLY A 37 1.47 19.04 -9.75
C GLY A 37 1.23 18.61 -11.19
N CYS A 38 1.88 19.25 -12.18
CA CYS A 38 1.72 18.95 -13.61
C CYS A 38 3.01 18.51 -14.30
N ARG A 39 4.17 18.58 -13.60
CA ARG A 39 5.50 18.25 -14.13
C ARG A 39 5.89 19.07 -15.36
N GLN A 40 5.43 20.32 -15.43
CA GLN A 40 5.78 21.25 -16.51
C GLN A 40 6.59 22.44 -15.97
N GLU A 41 7.42 23.03 -16.82
CA GLU A 41 8.09 24.30 -16.57
C GLU A 41 7.05 25.42 -16.46
N SER A 42 7.27 26.37 -15.55
CA SER A 42 6.35 27.49 -15.36
C SER A 42 7.12 28.69 -14.81
N PRO A 43 6.92 29.90 -15.38
CA PRO A 43 7.55 31.11 -14.86
C PRO A 43 7.01 31.55 -13.49
N ASP A 44 5.83 31.01 -13.11
CA ASP A 44 5.07 31.41 -11.93
C ASP A 44 4.88 30.22 -10.97
N LEU A 45 6.01 29.73 -10.45
CA LEU A 45 6.04 28.71 -9.40
C LEU A 45 5.89 29.33 -8.02
N LYS A 46 4.85 28.92 -7.29
CA LYS A 46 4.58 29.29 -5.91
C LYS A 46 5.14 28.27 -4.94
N LEU A 47 5.75 28.73 -3.85
CA LEU A 47 6.21 27.92 -2.73
C LEU A 47 5.12 27.92 -1.64
N LEU A 48 4.57 26.75 -1.35
CA LEU A 48 3.51 26.60 -0.35
C LEU A 48 4.12 26.43 1.05
N THR A 49 3.30 26.67 2.09
CA THR A 49 3.67 26.42 3.50
C THR A 49 3.95 24.94 3.80
N CYS A 50 3.38 24.03 3.01
CA CYS A 50 3.71 22.60 3.04
C CYS A 50 5.02 22.24 2.29
N LEU A 51 5.77 23.25 1.83
CA LEU A 51 7.05 23.15 1.12
C LEU A 51 6.98 22.58 -0.32
N HIS A 52 5.79 22.23 -0.82
CA HIS A 52 5.60 21.89 -2.23
C HIS A 52 5.64 23.14 -3.13
N THR A 53 6.10 22.96 -4.36
CA THR A 53 6.20 24.01 -5.38
C THR A 53 5.27 23.74 -6.55
N LEU A 54 4.36 24.68 -6.83
CA LEU A 54 3.27 24.50 -7.81
C LEU A 54 3.07 25.72 -8.69
N CYS A 55 2.69 25.51 -9.95
CA CYS A 55 2.32 26.60 -10.84
C CYS A 55 0.92 27.16 -10.52
N LEU A 56 0.66 28.41 -10.91
CA LEU A 56 -0.64 29.07 -10.72
C LEU A 56 -1.83 28.29 -11.29
N ASN A 57 -1.66 27.62 -12.43
CA ASN A 57 -2.73 26.83 -13.04
C ASN A 57 -3.10 25.63 -12.14
N CYS A 58 -2.10 24.91 -11.61
CA CYS A 58 -2.35 23.79 -10.71
C CYS A 58 -3.05 24.20 -9.41
N LEU A 59 -2.80 25.42 -8.93
CA LEU A 59 -3.45 25.96 -7.73
C LEU A 59 -4.88 26.45 -8.01
N SER A 60 -5.13 26.96 -9.22
CA SER A 60 -6.44 27.50 -9.61
C SER A 60 -7.41 26.42 -10.08
N GLU A 61 -6.93 25.36 -10.73
CA GLU A 61 -7.77 24.37 -11.41
C GLU A 61 -8.13 23.14 -10.55
N LYS A 62 -7.27 22.75 -9.60
CA LYS A 62 -7.48 21.53 -8.80
C LYS A 62 -8.39 21.83 -7.60
N LYS A 63 -9.54 21.15 -7.54
CA LYS A 63 -10.45 21.19 -6.38
C LYS A 63 -10.04 20.17 -5.32
N PRO A 64 -10.15 20.49 -4.02
CA PRO A 64 -10.67 21.74 -3.46
C PRO A 64 -9.68 22.91 -3.58
N VAL A 65 -10.20 24.08 -3.97
CA VAL A 65 -9.42 25.33 -4.02
C VAL A 65 -8.95 25.67 -2.61
N GLY A 66 -7.70 26.12 -2.48
CA GLY A 66 -7.10 26.43 -1.17
C GLY A 66 -6.50 25.23 -0.45
N GLN A 67 -6.23 24.12 -1.14
CA GLN A 67 -5.42 23.01 -0.61
C GLN A 67 -4.30 22.66 -1.57
N CYS A 68 -3.20 22.14 -1.02
CA CYS A 68 -2.11 21.60 -1.81
C CYS A 68 -2.59 20.34 -2.57
N PRO A 69 -2.53 20.28 -3.91
CA PRO A 69 -2.91 19.09 -4.67
C PRO A 69 -1.98 17.89 -4.48
N VAL A 70 -0.83 18.05 -3.82
CA VAL A 70 0.13 16.97 -3.56
C VAL A 70 -0.15 16.28 -2.22
N CYS A 71 -0.32 17.06 -1.15
CA CYS A 71 -0.46 16.56 0.22
C CYS A 71 -1.75 17.00 0.94
N GLN A 72 -2.65 17.69 0.26
CA GLN A 72 -3.95 18.17 0.74
C GLN A 72 -3.89 19.16 1.92
N THR A 73 -2.70 19.64 2.30
CA THR A 73 -2.54 20.67 3.33
C THR A 73 -3.23 21.97 2.90
N ALA A 74 -4.00 22.56 3.80
CA ALA A 74 -4.68 23.83 3.56
C ALA A 74 -3.69 24.97 3.29
N ILE A 75 -4.04 25.83 2.34
CA ILE A 75 -3.33 27.04 1.97
C ILE A 75 -3.96 28.19 2.78
N PRO A 76 -3.19 28.86 3.67
CA PRO A 76 -3.76 29.82 4.62
C PRO A 76 -4.26 31.12 3.96
N GLN A 77 -3.97 31.34 2.68
CA GLN A 77 -4.42 32.51 1.92
C GLN A 77 -5.86 32.36 1.43
N ALA A 78 -6.68 33.41 1.59
CA ALA A 78 -8.07 33.44 1.14
C ALA A 78 -8.24 33.23 -0.38
N SER A 79 -7.23 33.62 -1.17
CA SER A 79 -7.17 33.38 -2.61
C SER A 79 -6.84 31.94 -3.01
N GLY A 80 -6.40 31.11 -2.05
CA GLY A 80 -5.86 29.77 -2.32
C GLY A 80 -4.50 29.79 -3.04
N ILE A 81 -3.87 30.96 -3.21
CA ILE A 81 -2.59 31.14 -3.88
C ILE A 81 -1.59 31.75 -2.88
N PRO A 82 -0.43 31.11 -2.64
CA PRO A 82 0.61 31.68 -1.79
C PRO A 82 1.23 32.95 -2.40
N ASP A 83 1.61 33.89 -1.54
CA ASP A 83 2.33 35.10 -1.95
C ASP A 83 3.79 34.81 -2.33
N MET A 84 4.36 33.74 -1.78
CA MET A 84 5.77 33.40 -1.94
C MET A 84 6.05 32.68 -3.26
N ASP A 85 6.90 33.26 -4.10
CA ASP A 85 7.45 32.62 -5.29
C ASP A 85 8.64 31.71 -4.93
N ASN A 86 8.78 30.56 -5.60
CA ASN A 86 10.00 29.78 -5.52
C ASN A 86 11.08 30.38 -6.43
N LEU A 87 11.71 31.46 -5.95
CA LEU A 87 12.74 32.18 -6.68
C LEU A 87 13.94 31.32 -7.06
N LEU A 88 14.28 30.31 -6.24
CA LEU A 88 15.36 29.36 -6.57
C LEU A 88 15.02 28.60 -7.86
N TYR A 89 13.83 28.01 -7.93
CA TYR A 89 13.41 27.21 -9.09
C TYR A 89 13.24 28.09 -10.33
N LYS A 90 12.65 29.27 -10.18
CA LYS A 90 12.51 30.25 -11.27
C LYS A 90 13.87 30.65 -11.85
N ASN A 91 14.84 30.98 -10.99
CA ASN A 91 16.19 31.36 -11.44
C ASN A 91 16.95 30.19 -12.07
N LEU A 92 16.80 28.97 -11.53
CA LEU A 92 17.40 27.78 -12.12
C LEU A 92 16.78 27.46 -13.49
N GLN A 93 15.46 27.53 -13.64
CA GLN A 93 14.78 27.35 -14.93
C GLN A 93 15.26 28.37 -15.97
N ALA A 94 15.41 29.64 -15.59
CA ALA A 94 15.92 30.68 -16.49
C ALA A 94 17.34 30.37 -16.98
N LYS A 95 18.23 29.98 -16.06
CA LYS A 95 19.61 29.59 -16.39
C LYS A 95 19.69 28.31 -17.22
N LEU A 96 18.89 27.30 -16.89
CA LEU A 96 18.78 26.07 -17.68
C LEU A 96 18.26 26.36 -19.08
N SER A 97 17.31 27.30 -19.23
CA SER A 97 16.84 27.74 -20.54
C SER A 97 17.93 28.40 -21.37
N ILE A 98 18.82 29.17 -20.73
CA ILE A 98 20.01 29.75 -21.39
C ILE A 98 20.97 28.63 -21.83
N TYR A 99 21.26 27.66 -20.95
CA TYR A 99 22.12 26.54 -21.27
C TYR A 99 21.57 25.66 -22.41
N LYS A 100 20.26 25.40 -22.43
CA LYS A 100 19.58 24.71 -23.55
C LYS A 100 19.84 25.44 -24.88
N LYS A 101 19.68 26.76 -24.91
CA LYS A 101 19.98 27.59 -26.11
C LYS A 101 21.45 27.51 -26.56
N ILE A 102 22.40 27.33 -25.64
CA ILE A 102 23.82 27.14 -25.96
C ILE A 102 24.03 25.79 -26.66
N ARG A 103 23.34 24.75 -26.19
CA ARG A 103 23.44 23.38 -26.70
C ARG A 103 22.65 23.11 -27.98
N ASP A 104 21.65 23.92 -28.30
CA ASP A 104 20.90 23.81 -29.54
C ASP A 104 21.82 23.80 -30.77
N ASP A 105 21.52 22.94 -31.76
CA ASP A 105 22.36 22.69 -32.94
C ASP A 105 22.60 23.96 -33.79
N GLY A 106 21.65 24.91 -33.77
CA GLY A 106 21.78 26.22 -34.44
C GLY A 106 22.61 27.26 -33.67
N GLY A 107 22.89 26.99 -32.39
CA GLY A 107 23.51 27.93 -31.45
C GLY A 107 22.69 29.19 -31.18
N PRO A 108 23.08 29.97 -30.16
CA PRO A 108 22.41 31.23 -29.85
C PRO A 108 22.72 32.30 -30.90
N SER A 109 21.73 33.10 -31.27
CA SER A 109 21.94 34.28 -32.12
C SER A 109 22.45 35.47 -31.29
N CYS A 110 23.19 36.38 -31.93
CA CYS A 110 23.64 37.60 -31.29
C CYS A 110 22.45 38.48 -30.85
N SER A 111 22.33 38.77 -29.55
CA SER A 111 21.25 39.57 -28.96
C SER A 111 21.14 40.98 -29.56
N ARG A 112 22.28 41.55 -30.01
CA ARG A 112 22.35 42.91 -30.53
C ARG A 112 22.01 43.01 -32.01
N CYS A 113 22.74 42.31 -32.87
CA CYS A 113 22.57 42.43 -34.33
C CYS A 113 21.52 41.48 -34.88
N ARG A 114 21.18 40.39 -34.15
CA ARG A 114 20.24 39.32 -34.53
C ARG A 114 20.51 38.64 -35.87
N LYS A 115 21.69 38.87 -36.47
CA LYS A 115 22.08 38.39 -37.80
C LYS A 115 23.14 37.29 -37.73
N GLU A 116 24.12 37.45 -36.86
CA GLU A 116 25.23 36.51 -36.72
C GLU A 116 25.02 35.57 -35.53
N THR A 117 25.62 34.38 -35.60
CA THR A 117 25.72 33.46 -34.47
C THR A 117 26.59 34.08 -33.39
N ALA A 118 26.17 33.95 -32.14
CA ALA A 118 26.95 34.43 -31.01
C ALA A 118 28.13 33.50 -30.74
N THR A 119 29.30 34.11 -30.53
CA THR A 119 30.55 33.41 -30.19
C THR A 119 30.85 33.50 -28.69
N VAL A 120 30.24 34.46 -28.00
CA VAL A 120 30.52 34.79 -26.60
C VAL A 120 29.21 34.96 -25.82
N TRP A 121 29.18 34.46 -24.60
CA TRP A 121 28.17 34.71 -23.58
C TRP A 121 28.73 35.63 -22.50
N CYS A 122 28.04 36.74 -22.22
CA CYS A 122 28.36 37.66 -21.14
C CYS A 122 27.42 37.38 -19.95
N SER A 123 27.95 36.86 -18.84
CA SER A 123 27.13 36.43 -17.70
C SER A 123 26.51 37.59 -16.92
N GLU A 124 27.12 38.78 -16.98
CA GLU A 124 26.67 39.94 -16.23
C GLU A 124 25.55 40.70 -16.94
N CYS A 125 25.57 40.69 -18.27
CA CYS A 125 24.49 41.25 -19.08
C CYS A 125 23.44 40.22 -19.47
N GLU A 126 23.71 38.93 -19.23
CA GLU A 126 22.90 37.82 -19.70
C GLU A 126 22.62 37.89 -21.22
N GLU A 127 23.64 38.29 -22.00
CA GLU A 127 23.56 38.49 -23.45
C GLU A 127 24.51 37.59 -24.24
N PHE A 128 24.04 37.09 -25.38
CA PHE A 128 24.83 36.40 -26.39
C PHE A 128 25.34 37.39 -27.44
N LEU A 129 26.64 37.41 -27.73
CA LEU A 129 27.28 38.39 -28.61
C LEU A 129 28.13 37.69 -29.68
N CYS A 130 28.02 38.14 -30.93
CA CYS A 130 29.02 37.81 -31.97
C CYS A 130 30.32 38.59 -31.71
N SER A 131 31.42 38.20 -32.36
CA SER A 131 32.74 38.77 -32.09
C SER A 131 32.78 40.29 -32.23
N LYS A 132 32.14 40.84 -33.28
CA LYS A 132 32.07 42.29 -33.50
C LYS A 132 31.27 43.01 -32.41
N CYS A 133 30.08 42.50 -32.07
CA CYS A 133 29.27 43.09 -31.00
C CYS A 133 29.93 42.94 -29.61
N PHE A 134 30.76 41.91 -29.43
CA PHE A 134 31.53 41.72 -28.21
C PHE A 134 32.67 42.74 -28.09
N GLU A 135 33.39 43.05 -29.17
CA GLU A 135 34.39 44.12 -29.17
C GLU A 135 33.78 45.48 -28.81
N ASP A 136 32.64 45.82 -29.42
CA ASP A 136 31.88 47.04 -29.10
C ASP A 136 31.42 47.04 -27.63
N HIS A 137 30.98 45.88 -27.13
CA HIS A 137 30.57 45.70 -25.74
C HIS A 137 31.74 45.92 -24.78
N GLN A 138 32.90 45.31 -25.04
CA GLN A 138 34.11 45.49 -24.24
C GLN A 138 34.59 46.94 -24.27
N TRP A 139 34.52 47.61 -25.42
CA TRP A 139 34.89 49.01 -25.54
C TRP A 139 33.97 49.92 -24.71
N PHE A 140 32.66 49.68 -24.75
CA PHE A 140 31.68 50.45 -23.97
C PHE A 140 31.85 50.23 -22.46
N PHE A 141 32.13 48.99 -22.05
CA PHE A 141 32.33 48.60 -20.63
C PHE A 141 33.81 48.50 -20.23
N LYS A 142 34.72 49.21 -20.92
CA LYS A 142 36.18 49.11 -20.74
C LYS A 142 36.67 49.28 -19.29
N LYS A 143 35.90 49.99 -18.45
CA LYS A 143 36.20 50.18 -17.01
C LYS A 143 35.70 49.05 -16.09
N ARG A 144 34.77 48.22 -16.57
CA ARG A 144 34.09 47.18 -15.77
C ARG A 144 34.37 45.75 -16.24
N SER A 145 34.99 45.57 -17.41
CA SER A 145 35.45 44.28 -17.96
C SER A 145 34.57 43.09 -17.56
N HIS A 146 33.40 42.97 -18.20
CA HIS A 146 32.47 41.91 -17.87
C HIS A 146 33.06 40.51 -18.12
N GLU A 147 32.74 39.57 -17.24
CA GLU A 147 33.05 38.15 -17.42
C GLU A 147 32.29 37.60 -18.63
N ALA A 148 33.06 37.15 -19.62
CA ALA A 148 32.53 36.67 -20.87
C ALA A 148 33.25 35.38 -21.29
N ARG A 149 32.47 34.37 -21.67
CA ARG A 149 32.95 33.01 -21.97
C ARG A 149 32.56 32.61 -23.38
N ARG A 150 33.38 31.80 -24.04
CA ARG A 150 33.08 31.35 -25.41
C ARG A 150 31.92 30.37 -25.40
N VAL A 151 31.00 30.51 -26.34
CA VAL A 151 29.82 29.64 -26.44
C VAL A 151 30.24 28.18 -26.68
N GLU A 152 31.32 27.96 -27.45
CA GLU A 152 31.83 26.62 -27.72
C GLU A 152 32.37 25.94 -26.45
N GLU A 153 33.01 26.69 -25.56
CA GLU A 153 33.50 26.19 -24.28
C GLU A 153 32.34 25.83 -23.36
N LEU A 154 31.33 26.71 -23.26
CA LEU A 154 30.13 26.46 -22.47
C LEU A 154 29.33 25.25 -22.96
N ARG A 155 29.31 25.01 -24.28
CA ARG A 155 28.64 23.85 -24.89
C ARG A 155 29.33 22.53 -24.54
N ALA A 156 30.65 22.55 -24.31
CA ALA A 156 31.42 21.37 -23.92
C ALA A 156 31.34 21.07 -22.41
N GLU A 157 30.84 22.01 -21.61
CA GLU A 157 30.63 21.81 -20.17
C GLU A 157 29.29 21.14 -19.88
N SER A 158 29.14 20.59 -18.67
CA SER A 158 27.86 20.07 -18.18
C SER A 158 26.96 21.17 -17.64
N ALA A 159 25.66 20.91 -17.59
CA ALA A 159 24.67 21.83 -17.02
C ALA A 159 25.01 22.20 -15.56
N HIS A 160 25.51 21.24 -14.77
CA HIS A 160 25.94 21.47 -13.39
C HIS A 160 27.05 22.50 -13.29
N ARG A 161 28.09 22.38 -14.12
CA ARG A 161 29.23 23.30 -14.12
C ARG A 161 28.82 24.70 -14.54
N PHE A 162 27.98 24.81 -15.58
CA PHE A 162 27.39 26.07 -16.02
C PHE A 162 26.61 26.78 -14.89
N LEU A 163 25.77 26.04 -14.15
CA LEU A 163 24.99 26.57 -13.04
C LEU A 163 25.85 26.98 -11.84
N GLU A 164 26.88 26.20 -11.53
CA GLU A 164 27.83 26.50 -10.44
C GLU A 164 28.57 27.81 -10.70
N ASP A 165 29.08 28.01 -11.92
CA ASP A 165 29.76 29.25 -12.28
C ASP A 165 28.79 30.44 -12.30
N SER A 166 27.58 30.22 -12.82
CA SER A 166 26.50 31.23 -12.78
C SER A 166 26.07 31.61 -11.37
N ARG A 167 26.35 30.78 -10.34
CA ARG A 167 26.09 31.12 -8.94
C ARG A 167 27.14 32.09 -8.40
N LYS A 168 28.40 32.01 -8.86
CA LYS A 168 29.51 32.86 -8.41
C LYS A 168 29.34 34.30 -8.91
N SER A 169 28.75 34.48 -10.09
CA SER A 169 28.51 35.77 -10.75
C SER A 169 27.15 36.41 -10.44
N CYS A 170 26.28 35.78 -9.63
CA CYS A 170 24.98 36.36 -9.25
C CYS A 170 25.13 37.61 -8.37
N ASN A 171 25.01 38.78 -9.01
CA ASN A 171 24.92 40.05 -8.32
C ASN A 171 23.46 40.33 -7.91
N LEU A 172 23.20 40.46 -6.62
CA LEU A 172 21.91 40.92 -6.13
C LEU A 172 21.84 42.44 -6.29
N PHE A 173 20.94 42.95 -7.12
CA PHE A 173 20.77 44.40 -7.28
C PHE A 173 19.96 45.01 -6.14
N CYS A 174 20.19 46.29 -5.87
CA CYS A 174 19.46 47.01 -4.84
C CYS A 174 18.04 47.34 -5.30
N SER A 175 17.04 46.94 -4.52
CA SER A 175 15.61 47.16 -4.82
C SER A 175 15.12 48.57 -4.52
N SER A 176 15.97 49.46 -3.99
CA SER A 176 15.56 50.83 -3.68
C SER A 176 15.27 51.64 -4.96
N PRO A 177 14.26 52.53 -4.95
CA PRO A 177 13.90 53.34 -6.11
C PRO A 177 15.11 54.08 -6.69
N GLY A 178 15.33 53.96 -8.00
CA GLY A 178 16.45 54.58 -8.71
C GLY A 178 17.77 53.81 -8.64
N HIS A 179 17.99 52.92 -7.66
CA HIS A 179 19.24 52.18 -7.53
C HIS A 179 19.28 50.91 -8.38
N ALA A 180 18.13 50.25 -8.59
CA ALA A 180 18.02 49.07 -9.43
C ALA A 180 18.54 49.32 -10.87
N ASN A 181 18.17 50.47 -11.45
CA ASN A 181 18.55 50.84 -12.82
C ASN A 181 19.98 51.39 -12.95
N GLN A 182 20.64 51.70 -11.82
CA GLN A 182 21.99 52.24 -11.76
C GLN A 182 23.05 51.16 -11.50
N GLY A 183 22.63 49.89 -11.35
CA GLY A 183 23.52 48.75 -11.15
C GLY A 183 24.19 48.73 -9.76
N HIS A 184 23.55 49.30 -8.73
CA HIS A 184 24.04 49.19 -7.36
C HIS A 184 23.84 47.77 -6.84
N ILE A 185 24.92 47.14 -6.38
CA ILE A 185 24.91 45.78 -5.87
C ILE A 185 24.64 45.79 -4.36
N SER A 186 23.73 44.94 -3.93
CA SER A 186 23.41 44.67 -2.54
C SER A 186 24.47 43.75 -1.93
N SER A 187 25.29 44.31 -1.06
CA SER A 187 26.34 43.60 -0.30
C SER A 187 26.05 43.54 1.20
N ILE A 188 25.03 44.27 1.67
CA ILE A 188 24.70 44.41 3.08
C ILE A 188 23.31 43.83 3.35
N TYR A 189 23.13 43.22 4.52
CA TYR A 189 21.86 42.70 5.00
C TYR A 189 21.47 43.41 6.30
N CYS A 190 20.21 43.85 6.37
CA CYS A 190 19.62 44.39 7.59
C CYS A 190 18.77 43.30 8.26
N PRO A 191 19.18 42.77 9.43
CA PRO A 191 18.41 41.76 10.16
C PRO A 191 17.06 42.27 10.67
N THR A 192 16.93 43.58 10.94
CA THR A 192 15.67 44.17 11.45
C THR A 192 14.60 44.22 10.36
N CYS A 193 14.98 44.57 9.13
CA CYS A 193 14.06 44.63 8.00
C CYS A 193 13.99 43.33 7.19
N GLU A 194 14.87 42.37 7.49
CA GLU A 194 15.08 41.12 6.77
C GLU A 194 15.36 41.30 5.27
N LYS A 195 16.07 42.37 4.90
CA LYS A 195 16.29 42.77 3.50
C LYS A 195 17.75 43.02 3.19
N ALA A 196 18.11 42.70 1.95
CA ALA A 196 19.40 43.05 1.37
C ALA A 196 19.38 44.49 0.81
N MET A 197 20.50 45.19 0.92
CA MET A 197 20.67 46.58 0.53
C MET A 197 22.10 46.86 0.04
N CYS A 198 22.27 47.90 -0.77
CA CYS A 198 23.60 48.36 -1.18
C CYS A 198 24.25 49.22 -0.08
N CYS A 199 25.57 49.43 -0.19
CA CYS A 199 26.33 50.28 0.74
C CYS A 199 25.73 51.68 0.89
N SER A 200 25.31 52.31 -0.21
CA SER A 200 24.73 53.66 -0.18
C SER A 200 23.44 53.70 0.63
N CYS A 201 22.56 52.72 0.46
CA CYS A 201 21.32 52.63 1.25
C CYS A 201 21.59 52.38 2.72
N ALA A 202 22.59 51.54 3.06
CA ALA A 202 22.93 51.25 4.46
C ALA A 202 23.53 52.47 5.16
N LEU A 203 24.34 53.26 4.45
CA LEU A 203 24.92 54.50 4.98
C LEU A 203 23.89 55.61 5.20
N LEU A 204 22.85 55.66 4.36
CA LEU A 204 21.77 56.63 4.49
C LEU A 204 20.69 56.21 5.50
N ASP A 205 20.72 54.96 5.97
CA ASP A 205 19.80 54.47 6.98
C ASP A 205 20.27 54.88 8.38
N SER A 206 19.64 55.92 8.93
CA SER A 206 19.91 56.42 10.27
C SER A 206 19.13 55.69 11.37
N GLN A 207 18.25 54.75 11.00
CA GLN A 207 17.33 54.08 11.93
C GLN A 207 17.86 52.72 12.39
N HIS A 208 18.66 52.05 11.57
CA HIS A 208 19.25 50.75 11.89
C HIS A 208 20.78 50.82 12.00
N THR A 209 21.34 50.05 12.93
CA THR A 209 22.80 50.08 13.21
C THR A 209 23.47 48.71 13.11
N SER A 210 22.69 47.61 13.07
CA SER A 210 23.21 46.23 13.08
C SER A 210 23.21 45.62 11.69
N PHE A 211 23.98 46.23 10.77
CA PHE A 211 24.14 45.70 9.42
C PHE A 211 25.14 44.54 9.38
N ARG A 212 24.91 43.59 8.48
CA ARG A 212 25.78 42.42 8.28
C ARG A 212 26.20 42.31 6.82
N ASP A 213 27.36 41.70 6.58
CA ASP A 213 27.73 41.27 5.23
C ASP A 213 26.74 40.19 4.75
N ILE A 214 26.17 40.39 3.55
CA ILE A 214 25.14 39.50 3.01
C ILE A 214 25.67 38.08 2.77
N ARG A 215 26.95 37.92 2.40
CA ARG A 215 27.54 36.61 2.13
C ARG A 215 27.73 35.84 3.43
N ALA A 216 28.17 36.52 4.49
CA ALA A 216 28.30 35.95 5.83
C ALA A 216 26.93 35.55 6.40
N GLU A 217 25.92 36.43 6.32
CA GLU A 217 24.57 36.11 6.81
C GLU A 217 23.93 34.97 5.99
N SER A 218 24.11 34.95 4.67
CA SER A 218 23.64 33.86 3.81
C SER A 218 24.24 32.51 4.22
N ARG A 219 25.55 32.44 4.49
CA ARG A 219 26.19 31.20 4.99
C ARG A 219 25.61 30.78 6.34
N ARG A 220 25.47 31.71 7.28
CA ARG A 220 24.88 31.44 8.61
C ARG A 220 23.46 30.87 8.48
N ARG A 221 22.59 31.48 7.67
CA ARG A 221 21.22 31.00 7.45
C ARG A 221 21.18 29.65 6.73
N GLN A 222 22.12 29.40 5.82
CA GLN A 222 22.25 28.09 5.17
C GLN A 222 22.67 27.00 6.18
N GLU A 223 23.58 27.31 7.10
CA GLU A 223 23.98 26.40 8.18
C GLU A 223 22.82 26.13 9.13
N GLU A 224 22.05 27.15 9.49
CA GLU A 224 20.83 27.04 10.30
C GLU A 224 19.81 26.08 9.66
N LEU A 225 19.47 26.28 8.38
CA LEU A 225 18.58 25.39 7.61
C LEU A 225 19.13 23.96 7.50
N SER A 226 20.44 23.83 7.34
CA SER A 226 21.11 22.52 7.30
C SER A 226 21.05 21.81 8.65
N ALA A 227 21.14 22.54 9.77
CA ALA A 227 21.00 22.00 11.11
C ALA A 227 19.57 21.48 11.33
N MET A 228 18.55 22.30 11.03
CA MET A 228 17.14 21.90 11.09
C MET A 228 16.85 20.68 10.22
N THR A 229 17.43 20.62 9.01
CA THR A 229 17.25 19.47 8.11
C THR A 229 17.82 18.18 8.70
N ARG A 230 18.97 18.22 9.39
CA ARG A 230 19.53 17.03 10.05
C ARG A 230 18.63 16.55 11.18
N GLU A 231 18.02 17.47 11.94
CA GLU A 231 17.07 17.13 12.99
C GLU A 231 15.80 16.49 12.40
N LEU A 232 15.22 17.09 11.36
CA LEU A 232 14.07 16.53 10.65
C LEU A 232 14.36 15.11 10.12
N LYS A 233 15.56 14.86 9.59
CA LYS A 233 15.96 13.52 9.12
C LYS A 233 15.98 12.48 10.25
N ARG A 234 16.45 12.86 11.44
CA ARG A 234 16.45 11.98 12.62
C ARG A 234 15.03 11.73 13.12
N ASN A 235 14.22 12.78 13.20
CA ASN A 235 12.82 12.65 13.60
C ASN A 235 12.04 11.77 12.62
N ARG A 236 12.28 11.93 11.31
CA ARG A 236 11.67 11.11 10.26
C ARG A 236 11.92 9.62 10.48
N SER A 237 13.15 9.20 10.80
CA SER A 237 13.44 7.78 11.07
C SER A 237 12.65 7.22 12.26
N GLY A 238 12.36 8.05 13.27
CA GLY A 238 11.50 7.65 14.38
C GLY A 238 10.04 7.45 13.96
N PHE A 239 9.51 8.36 13.12
CA PHE A 239 8.17 8.21 12.56
C PHE A 239 8.05 7.01 11.60
N GLU A 240 9.06 6.75 10.78
CA GLU A 240 9.11 5.58 9.90
C GLU A 240 9.09 4.28 10.70
N ALA A 241 9.86 4.20 11.80
CA ALA A 241 9.85 3.04 12.69
C ALA A 241 8.49 2.86 13.38
N ALA A 242 7.94 3.92 13.97
CA ALA A 242 6.63 3.87 14.62
C ALA A 242 5.50 3.49 13.64
N TYR A 243 5.58 3.97 12.39
CA TYR A 243 4.63 3.59 11.35
C TYR A 243 4.68 2.09 11.03
N ALA A 244 5.89 1.52 10.91
CA ALA A 244 6.07 0.08 10.70
C ALA A 244 5.55 -0.75 11.88
N GLU A 245 5.84 -0.33 13.12
CA GLU A 245 5.31 -0.99 14.32
C GLU A 245 3.78 -0.99 14.36
N LEU A 246 3.14 0.12 13.99
CA LEU A 246 1.68 0.21 13.91
C LEU A 246 1.09 -0.69 12.82
N GLN A 247 1.77 -0.84 11.67
CA GLN A 247 1.35 -1.77 10.63
C GLN A 247 1.44 -3.23 11.11
N ASP A 248 2.53 -3.60 11.79
CA ASP A 248 2.72 -4.93 12.35
C ASP A 248 1.67 -5.25 13.44
N GLU A 249 1.36 -4.28 14.30
CA GLU A 249 0.34 -4.43 15.34
C GLU A 249 -1.06 -4.61 14.71
N ALA A 250 -1.40 -3.83 13.69
CA ALA A 250 -2.65 -4.00 12.96
C ALA A 250 -2.76 -5.42 12.36
N ALA A 251 -1.70 -5.91 11.72
CA ALA A 251 -1.65 -7.26 11.16
C ALA A 251 -1.72 -8.35 12.25
N ARG A 252 -1.19 -8.09 13.45
CA ARG A 252 -1.29 -9.00 14.60
C ARG A 252 -2.72 -9.09 15.11
N LEU A 253 -3.41 -7.96 15.25
CA LEU A 253 -4.81 -7.91 15.68
C LEU A 253 -5.73 -8.67 14.71
N GLU A 254 -5.53 -8.48 13.40
CA GLU A 254 -6.29 -9.22 12.39
C GLU A 254 -6.04 -10.73 12.45
N ARG A 255 -4.79 -11.16 12.66
CA ARG A 255 -4.46 -12.59 12.84
C ARG A 255 -5.13 -13.16 14.08
N ALA A 256 -5.01 -12.50 15.22
CA ALA A 256 -5.63 -12.94 16.47
C ALA A 256 -7.16 -13.06 16.34
N GLN A 257 -7.80 -12.13 15.62
CA GLN A 257 -9.23 -12.21 15.35
C GLN A 257 -9.59 -13.44 14.50
N ARG A 258 -8.83 -13.71 13.43
CA ARG A 258 -9.04 -14.89 12.57
C ARG A 258 -8.85 -16.19 13.33
N GLU A 259 -7.75 -16.31 14.07
CA GLU A 259 -7.45 -17.50 14.89
C GLU A 259 -8.53 -17.76 15.94
N MET A 260 -9.00 -16.71 16.62
CA MET A 260 -10.08 -16.85 17.60
C MET A 260 -11.41 -17.26 16.95
N ARG A 261 -11.73 -16.71 15.78
CA ARG A 261 -12.92 -17.11 15.00
C ARG A 261 -12.85 -18.59 14.63
N GLU A 262 -11.74 -19.03 14.07
CA GLU A 262 -11.53 -20.43 13.68
C GLU A 262 -11.62 -21.36 14.90
N LEU A 263 -11.04 -20.96 16.03
CA LEU A 263 -11.12 -21.74 17.27
C LEU A 263 -12.57 -21.88 17.78
N ILE A 264 -13.35 -20.80 17.73
CA ILE A 264 -14.77 -20.82 18.10
C ILE A 264 -15.54 -21.77 17.18
N GLU A 265 -15.37 -21.63 15.86
CA GLU A 265 -16.03 -22.47 14.86
C GLU A 265 -15.68 -23.94 15.05
N GLN A 266 -14.39 -24.27 15.19
CA GLN A 266 -13.93 -25.64 15.43
C GLN A 266 -14.49 -26.21 16.74
N ARG A 267 -14.53 -25.42 17.81
CA ARG A 267 -15.03 -25.89 19.11
C ARG A 267 -16.54 -26.16 19.05
N VAL A 268 -17.30 -25.28 18.41
CA VAL A 268 -18.73 -25.46 18.20
C VAL A 268 -19.00 -26.70 17.35
N GLU A 269 -18.27 -26.90 16.25
CA GLU A 269 -18.39 -28.09 15.41
C GLU A 269 -18.04 -29.39 16.15
N GLN A 270 -17.04 -29.38 17.04
CA GLN A 270 -16.73 -30.53 17.89
C GLN A 270 -17.89 -30.85 18.84
N LEU A 271 -18.47 -29.85 19.50
CA LEU A 271 -19.60 -30.04 20.40
C LEU A 271 -20.84 -30.55 19.66
N VAL A 272 -21.15 -29.97 18.50
CA VAL A 272 -22.27 -30.42 17.66
C VAL A 272 -22.08 -31.86 17.20
N ARG A 273 -20.87 -32.25 16.78
CA ARG A 273 -20.56 -33.64 16.41
C ARG A 273 -20.76 -34.60 17.57
N TRP A 274 -20.31 -34.22 18.77
CA TRP A 274 -20.46 -35.04 19.96
C TRP A 274 -21.93 -35.21 20.35
N ILE A 275 -22.72 -34.11 20.36
CA ILE A 275 -24.16 -34.16 20.65
C ILE A 275 -24.90 -35.04 19.62
N ARG A 276 -24.59 -34.91 18.33
CA ARG A 276 -25.22 -35.73 17.27
C ARG A 276 -24.90 -37.22 17.43
N ARG A 277 -23.65 -37.55 17.78
CA ARG A 277 -23.27 -38.94 18.05
C ARG A 277 -24.03 -39.49 19.26
N GLU A 278 -24.13 -38.73 20.34
CA GLU A 278 -24.87 -39.16 21.53
C GLU A 278 -26.37 -39.36 21.20
N GLN A 279 -26.95 -38.49 20.37
CA GLN A 279 -28.31 -38.66 19.85
C GLN A 279 -28.46 -39.97 19.07
N GLU A 280 -27.56 -40.27 18.14
CA GLU A 280 -27.58 -41.52 17.35
C GLU A 280 -27.47 -42.77 18.25
N GLU A 281 -26.57 -42.75 19.24
CA GLU A 281 -26.41 -43.85 20.19
C GLU A 281 -27.66 -44.07 21.05
N LEU A 282 -28.27 -42.99 21.55
CA LEU A 282 -29.50 -43.07 22.35
C LEU A 282 -30.70 -43.56 21.55
N LEU A 283 -30.86 -43.08 20.30
CA LEU A 283 -31.92 -43.58 19.41
C LEU A 283 -31.72 -45.06 19.11
N GLY A 284 -30.48 -45.49 18.82
CA GLY A 284 -30.15 -46.90 18.60
C GLY A 284 -30.46 -47.79 19.80
N LEU A 285 -30.21 -47.32 21.03
CA LEU A 285 -30.57 -48.05 22.25
C LEU A 285 -32.09 -48.22 22.40
N VAL A 286 -32.86 -47.17 22.14
CA VAL A 286 -34.33 -47.22 22.20
C VAL A 286 -34.88 -48.21 21.16
N GLU A 287 -34.38 -48.15 19.93
CA GLU A 287 -34.79 -49.05 18.84
C GLU A 287 -34.46 -50.51 19.16
N ALA A 288 -33.24 -50.80 19.63
CA ALA A 288 -32.82 -52.14 20.01
C ALA A 288 -33.70 -52.71 21.14
N ARG A 289 -34.04 -51.88 22.14
CA ARG A 289 -34.90 -52.30 23.26
C ARG A 289 -36.33 -52.57 22.80
N GLN A 290 -36.87 -51.73 21.93
CA GLN A 290 -38.19 -51.94 21.31
C GLN A 290 -38.22 -53.24 20.50
N GLU A 291 -37.22 -53.48 19.68
CA GLU A 291 -37.14 -54.68 18.85
C GLU A 291 -37.03 -55.94 19.72
N GLN A 292 -36.22 -55.92 20.78
CA GLN A 292 -36.16 -57.01 21.74
C GLN A 292 -37.53 -57.29 22.38
N GLY A 293 -38.22 -56.24 22.85
CA GLY A 293 -39.56 -56.37 23.44
C GLY A 293 -40.58 -56.93 22.45
N ARG A 294 -40.53 -56.49 21.18
CA ARG A 294 -41.36 -57.03 20.10
C ARG A 294 -41.08 -58.51 19.84
N GLN A 295 -39.83 -58.93 19.83
CA GLN A 295 -39.45 -60.33 19.65
C GLN A 295 -39.92 -61.22 20.81
N GLU A 296 -39.78 -60.74 22.05
CA GLU A 296 -40.26 -61.43 23.25
C GLU A 296 -41.79 -61.58 23.22
N LEU A 297 -42.52 -60.51 22.90
CA LEU A 297 -43.96 -60.55 22.74
C LEU A 297 -44.40 -61.49 21.61
N ALA A 298 -43.71 -61.47 20.47
CA ALA A 298 -44.01 -62.36 19.35
C ALA A 298 -43.78 -63.85 19.71
N ARG A 299 -42.74 -64.15 20.51
CA ARG A 299 -42.52 -65.52 21.03
C ARG A 299 -43.64 -65.96 21.96
N GLU A 300 -44.07 -65.06 22.86
CA GLU A 300 -45.16 -65.32 23.79
C GLU A 300 -46.50 -65.54 23.07
N LEU A 301 -46.82 -64.68 22.09
CA LEU A 301 -48.01 -64.82 21.25
C LEU A 301 -48.05 -66.18 20.54
N ARG A 302 -46.95 -66.59 19.90
CA ARG A 302 -46.86 -67.91 19.26
C ARG A 302 -47.07 -69.06 20.25
N ARG A 303 -46.56 -68.93 21.48
CA ARG A 303 -46.77 -69.94 22.53
C ARG A 303 -48.24 -70.04 22.91
N VAL A 304 -48.89 -68.91 23.18
CA VAL A 304 -50.31 -68.86 23.57
C VAL A 304 -51.19 -69.36 22.44
N GLU A 305 -50.94 -68.94 21.20
CA GLU A 305 -51.65 -69.42 20.01
C GLU A 305 -51.54 -70.94 19.85
N GLY A 306 -50.34 -71.50 20.03
CA GLY A 306 -50.14 -72.95 20.00
C GLY A 306 -50.92 -73.69 21.10
N VAL A 307 -51.03 -73.11 22.31
CA VAL A 307 -51.87 -73.69 23.38
C VAL A 307 -53.36 -73.63 23.00
N LEU A 308 -53.84 -72.50 22.49
CA LEU A 308 -55.24 -72.35 22.04
C LEU A 308 -55.59 -73.37 20.95
N GLN A 309 -54.74 -73.51 19.92
CA GLN A 309 -54.94 -74.49 18.84
C GLN A 309 -55.04 -75.92 19.37
N ARG A 310 -54.23 -76.29 20.37
CA ARG A 310 -54.33 -77.61 21.02
C ARG A 310 -55.63 -77.78 21.81
N MET A 311 -56.07 -76.73 22.52
CA MET A 311 -57.34 -76.76 23.25
C MET A 311 -58.51 -76.95 22.29
N GLU A 312 -58.58 -76.15 21.23
CA GLU A 312 -59.63 -76.28 20.21
C GLU A 312 -59.60 -77.65 19.50
N ALA A 313 -58.41 -78.19 19.22
CA ALA A 313 -58.28 -79.52 18.64
C ALA A 313 -58.81 -80.61 19.60
N GLY A 314 -58.51 -80.48 20.90
CA GLY A 314 -59.04 -81.36 21.95
C GLY A 314 -60.57 -81.27 22.05
N GLU A 315 -61.13 -80.07 22.08
CA GLU A 315 -62.59 -79.84 22.09
C GLU A 315 -63.27 -80.48 20.89
N ARG A 316 -62.80 -80.20 19.67
CA ARG A 316 -63.33 -80.78 18.42
C ARG A 316 -63.24 -82.30 18.39
N LEU A 317 -62.15 -82.87 18.91
CA LEU A 317 -61.97 -84.33 18.94
C LEU A 317 -62.98 -84.99 19.88
N VAL A 318 -63.16 -84.45 21.10
CA VAL A 318 -64.14 -84.96 22.06
C VAL A 318 -65.56 -84.82 21.53
N GLU A 319 -65.90 -83.68 20.91
CA GLU A 319 -67.20 -83.46 20.28
C GLU A 319 -67.51 -84.53 19.21
N LYS A 320 -66.57 -84.77 18.29
CA LYS A 320 -66.72 -85.79 17.24
C LYS A 320 -66.80 -87.21 17.82
N MET A 321 -65.99 -87.50 18.83
CA MET A 321 -66.00 -88.81 19.48
C MET A 321 -67.33 -89.10 20.18
N ASN A 322 -67.98 -88.08 20.76
CA ASN A 322 -69.31 -88.20 21.34
C ASN A 322 -70.43 -88.44 20.31
N LEU A 323 -70.29 -87.86 19.10
CA LEU A 323 -71.31 -87.97 18.04
C LEU A 323 -71.21 -89.26 17.23
N TYR A 324 -69.99 -89.74 16.99
CA TYR A 324 -69.74 -90.78 15.98
C TYR A 324 -68.87 -91.95 16.46
N GLY A 325 -68.25 -91.86 17.64
CA GLY A 325 -67.33 -92.88 18.13
C GLY A 325 -68.04 -94.16 18.53
N THR A 326 -67.50 -95.32 18.12
CA THR A 326 -67.96 -96.62 18.62
C THR A 326 -67.46 -96.87 20.05
N GLU A 327 -68.12 -97.76 20.79
CA GLU A 327 -67.72 -98.10 22.17
C GLU A 327 -66.24 -98.52 22.27
N GLN A 328 -65.76 -99.29 21.28
CA GLN A 328 -64.36 -99.73 21.21
C GLN A 328 -63.39 -98.55 20.98
N GLU A 329 -63.64 -97.69 19.98
CA GLU A 329 -62.79 -96.53 19.69
C GLU A 329 -62.74 -95.55 20.86
N VAL A 330 -63.87 -95.33 21.53
CA VAL A 330 -63.93 -94.51 22.74
C VAL A 330 -63.05 -95.11 23.83
N MET A 331 -63.21 -96.41 24.14
CA MET A 331 -62.44 -97.04 25.21
C MET A 331 -60.93 -97.07 24.92
N ASP A 332 -60.53 -97.28 23.65
CA ASP A 332 -59.12 -97.31 23.25
C ASP A 332 -58.46 -95.92 23.30
N MET A 333 -59.16 -94.87 22.87
CA MET A 333 -58.61 -93.51 22.80
C MET A 333 -58.80 -92.70 24.08
N GLN A 334 -59.75 -93.08 24.95
CA GLN A 334 -60.14 -92.29 26.13
C GLN A 334 -59.00 -92.03 27.12
N PRO A 335 -58.14 -93.01 27.49
CA PRO A 335 -57.06 -92.74 28.45
C PRO A 335 -56.12 -91.63 27.93
N PHE A 336 -55.71 -91.72 26.66
CA PHE A 336 -54.81 -90.75 26.03
C PHE A 336 -55.44 -89.36 25.92
N ILE A 337 -56.72 -89.29 25.50
CA ILE A 337 -57.44 -88.01 25.38
C ILE A 337 -57.65 -87.39 26.75
N LYS A 338 -58.03 -88.17 27.76
CA LYS A 338 -58.20 -87.71 29.14
C LYS A 338 -56.90 -87.12 29.69
N ASP A 339 -55.77 -87.78 29.51
CA ASP A 339 -54.47 -87.30 29.98
C ASP A 339 -54.07 -85.99 29.28
N SER A 340 -54.24 -85.93 27.95
CA SER A 340 -53.96 -84.74 27.14
C SER A 340 -54.81 -83.53 27.57
N LEU A 341 -56.11 -83.74 27.82
CA LEU A 341 -57.01 -82.67 28.29
C LEU A 341 -56.70 -82.23 29.73
N GLN A 342 -56.28 -83.17 30.59
CA GLN A 342 -55.85 -82.83 31.94
C GLN A 342 -54.56 -82.01 31.95
N GLU A 343 -53.62 -82.28 31.04
CA GLU A 343 -52.42 -81.47 30.85
C GLU A 343 -52.79 -80.04 30.43
N LEU A 344 -53.65 -79.88 29.42
CA LEU A 344 -54.14 -78.57 28.97
C LEU A 344 -54.87 -77.82 30.07
N ARG A 345 -55.69 -78.50 30.87
CA ARG A 345 -56.44 -77.91 32.00
C ARG A 345 -55.53 -77.37 33.11
N ARG A 346 -54.30 -77.89 33.24
CA ARG A 346 -53.31 -77.40 34.23
C ARG A 346 -52.58 -76.14 33.76
N LEU A 347 -52.62 -75.82 32.47
CA LEU A 347 -52.01 -74.60 31.94
C LEU A 347 -52.89 -73.40 32.33
N GLN A 348 -52.27 -72.37 32.90
CA GLN A 348 -52.92 -71.09 33.15
C GLN A 348 -52.31 -70.02 32.25
N PRO A 349 -53.12 -69.10 31.69
CA PRO A 349 -52.59 -67.92 31.02
C PRO A 349 -51.73 -67.13 32.03
N ALA A 350 -50.53 -66.72 31.62
CA ALA A 350 -49.77 -65.79 32.43
C ALA A 350 -50.56 -64.47 32.55
N ALA A 351 -50.65 -63.89 33.76
CA ALA A 351 -51.32 -62.62 33.97
C ALA A 351 -50.71 -61.55 33.04
N ALA A 352 -51.56 -60.96 32.20
CA ALA A 352 -51.16 -60.04 31.12
C ALA A 352 -50.44 -58.76 31.59
N GLY A 353 -50.42 -58.49 32.91
CA GLY A 353 -49.93 -57.23 33.48
C GLY A 353 -48.47 -57.20 33.94
N GLU A 354 -47.82 -58.33 34.21
CA GLU A 354 -46.54 -58.30 34.97
C GLU A 354 -45.26 -58.51 34.14
N ARG A 355 -45.34 -58.99 32.89
CA ARG A 355 -44.13 -59.40 32.14
C ARG A 355 -43.68 -58.48 31.01
N LEU A 356 -44.48 -57.49 30.64
CA LEU A 356 -44.19 -56.60 29.51
C LEU A 356 -44.19 -55.15 29.97
N GLN A 357 -43.42 -54.84 31.02
CA GLN A 357 -43.01 -53.46 31.25
C GLN A 357 -42.18 -53.03 30.03
N PRO A 358 -42.44 -51.85 29.44
CA PRO A 358 -41.52 -51.26 28.47
C PRO A 358 -40.13 -51.29 29.11
N GLY A 359 -39.18 -51.95 28.48
CA GLY A 359 -37.86 -52.15 29.05
C GLY A 359 -37.31 -50.83 29.59
N ASP A 360 -36.78 -50.85 30.82
CA ASP A 360 -36.42 -49.63 31.53
C ASP A 360 -35.45 -48.75 30.71
N LEU A 361 -35.94 -47.60 30.25
CA LEU A 361 -35.16 -46.58 29.54
C LEU A 361 -34.44 -45.63 30.53
N ALA A 362 -34.24 -46.04 31.78
CA ALA A 362 -33.53 -45.27 32.79
C ALA A 362 -32.12 -44.85 32.32
N GLU A 363 -31.41 -45.73 31.62
CA GLU A 363 -30.09 -45.41 31.06
C GLU A 363 -30.17 -44.26 30.04
N CYS A 364 -31.13 -44.33 29.11
CA CYS A 364 -31.34 -43.27 28.12
C CYS A 364 -31.72 -41.95 28.78
N ARG A 365 -32.57 -41.99 29.81
CA ARG A 365 -32.96 -40.79 30.59
C ARG A 365 -31.78 -40.19 31.35
N ALA A 366 -30.95 -41.01 31.97
CA ALA A 366 -29.77 -40.56 32.71
C ALA A 366 -28.74 -39.90 31.78
N ARG A 367 -28.48 -40.52 30.61
CA ARG A 367 -27.59 -39.95 29.59
C ARG A 367 -28.11 -38.65 29.00
N LEU A 368 -29.42 -38.56 28.71
CA LEU A 368 -30.06 -37.30 28.29
C LEU A 368 -29.97 -36.18 29.33
N GLN A 369 -29.98 -36.50 30.62
CA GLN A 369 -29.82 -35.50 31.70
C GLN A 369 -28.38 -35.04 31.89
N ALA A 370 -27.40 -35.81 31.42
CA ALA A 370 -25.98 -35.47 31.48
C ALA A 370 -25.50 -34.62 30.29
N LEU A 371 -26.32 -34.52 29.24
CA LEU A 371 -26.17 -33.62 28.10
C LEU A 371 -26.66 -32.21 28.43
#